data_AF-A0A1B4XCH1-F1
#
_entry.id   AF-A0A1B4XCH1-F1
#
_cell.length_a   1.000
_cell.length_b   1.000
_cell.length_c   1.000
_cell.angle_alpha   90.00
_cell.angle_beta   90.00
_cell.angle_gamma   90.00
#
_symmetry.space_group_name_H-M   'P 1'
#
loop_
_entity.id
_entity.type
_entity.pdbx_description
1 polymer ?
#
loop_
_entity_poly.entity_id
_entity_poly.type
_entity_poly.pdbx_seq_one_letter_code
_entity_poly.pdbx_strand_id
1 'polypeptide(L)'
;MNYFPLILLGVLLNAGAQLLLKEGMRRVGYFEFAWANVVPIGWQVAANPFVLAGLFAYVVSVAVWLLVLSRVEVSFAYPMLSVGYIVNAVAGYYLFQENLSLTRITGILIIIAGVYLVTRS
;
A
#
# COMPACT_ATOMS: atom_id res chain seq x y z
N MET A 1 4.81 14.10 22.46
CA MET A 1 3.64 13.95 21.56
C MET A 1 3.76 12.59 20.90
N ASN A 2 2.80 11.68 21.08
CA ASN A 2 2.87 10.35 20.46
C ASN A 2 2.59 10.48 18.96
N TYR A 3 3.63 10.42 18.12
CA TYR A 3 3.52 10.47 16.66
C TYR A 3 3.00 9.16 16.03
N PHE A 4 2.84 8.11 16.84
CA PHE A 4 2.39 6.79 16.42
C PHE A 4 1.06 6.79 15.63
N PRO A 5 -0.02 7.50 16.06
CA PRO A 5 -1.26 7.54 15.29
C PRO A 5 -1.09 8.19 13.91
N LEU A 6 -0.22 9.20 13.81
CA LEU A 6 0.06 9.87 12.53
C LEU A 6 0.82 8.95 11.57
N ILE A 7 1.80 8.20 12.10
CA ILE A 7 2.52 7.17 11.34
C ILE A 7 1.54 6.11 10.85
N LEU A 8 0.73 5.55 11.76
CA LEU A 8 -0.24 4.51 11.44
C LEU A 8 -1.24 4.99 10.37
N LEU A 9 -1.74 6.22 10.49
CA LEU A 9 -2.62 6.83 9.50
C LEU A 9 -1.95 6.90 8.12
N GLY A 10 -0.70 7.39 8.05
CA GLY A 10 0.05 7.47 6.79
C GLY A 10 0.24 6.09 6.14
N VAL A 11 0.60 5.09 6.94
CA VAL A 11 0.79 3.69 6.49
C VAL A 11 -0.52 3.08 6.00
N LEU A 12 -1.62 3.25 6.74
CA LEU A 12 -2.93 2.72 6.37
C LEU A 12 -3.52 3.40 5.13
N LEU A 13 -3.33 4.72 5.00
CA LEU A 13 -3.70 5.43 3.77
C LEU A 13 -2.90 4.91 2.57
N ASN A 14 -1.60 4.63 2.76
CA ASN A 14 -0.77 4.06 1.70
C ASN A 14 -1.25 2.67 1.29
N ALA A 15 -1.50 1.80 2.27
CA ALA A 15 -2.03 0.46 2.07
C ALA A 15 -3.38 0.49 1.33
N GLY A 16 -4.32 1.31 1.83
CA GLY A 16 -5.63 1.49 1.19
C GLY A 16 -5.54 2.01 -0.24
N ALA A 17 -4.65 2.98 -0.50
CA ALA A 17 -4.40 3.47 -1.86
C ALA A 17 -3.94 2.34 -2.79
N GLN A 18 -3.01 1.49 -2.36
CA GLN A 18 -2.54 0.36 -3.16
C GLN A 18 -3.66 -0.65 -3.45
N LEU A 19 -4.54 -0.93 -2.47
CA LEU A 19 -5.68 -1.83 -2.67
C LEU A 19 -6.68 -1.26 -3.68
N LEU A 20 -6.97 0.04 -3.63
CA LEU A 20 -7.83 0.71 -4.60
C LEU A 20 -7.25 0.68 -6.01
N LEU A 21 -5.95 0.97 -6.15
CA LEU A 21 -5.25 0.87 -7.43
C LEU A 21 -5.30 -0.56 -7.97
N LYS A 22 -5.08 -1.57 -7.12
CA LYS A 22 -5.17 -2.99 -7.48
C LYS A 22 -6.56 -3.36 -8.00
N GLU A 23 -7.61 -2.93 -7.31
CA GLU A 23 -9.00 -3.16 -7.73
C GLU A 23 -9.30 -2.44 -9.07
N GLY A 24 -8.83 -1.22 -9.24
CA GLY A 24 -8.96 -0.47 -10.48
C GLY A 24 -8.34 -1.22 -11.66
N MET A 25 -7.10 -1.69 -11.52
CA MET A 25 -6.42 -2.47 -12.55
C MET A 25 -7.08 -3.82 -12.80
N ARG A 26 -7.63 -4.47 -11.76
CA ARG A 26 -8.38 -5.73 -11.94
C ARG A 26 -9.60 -5.55 -12.83
N ARG A 27 -10.28 -4.40 -12.76
CA ARG A 27 -11.44 -4.06 -13.62
C ARG A 27 -11.06 -3.67 -15.04
N VAL A 28 -9.89 -3.05 -15.22
CA VAL A 28 -9.34 -2.78 -16.57
C VAL A 28 -8.97 -4.09 -17.27
N GLY A 29 -8.55 -5.11 -16.51
CA GLY A 29 -8.25 -6.44 -17.01
C GLY A 29 -6.82 -6.58 -17.55
N TYR A 30 -6.49 -7.78 -18.03
CA TYR A 30 -5.20 -8.04 -18.65
C TYR A 30 -5.19 -7.53 -20.09
N PHE A 31 -4.10 -6.90 -20.47
CA PHE A 31 -3.92 -6.37 -21.82
C PHE A 31 -2.50 -6.64 -22.32
N GLU A 32 -2.39 -6.82 -23.63
CA GLU A 32 -1.08 -6.94 -24.27
C GLU A 32 -0.42 -5.57 -24.40
N PHE A 33 0.87 -5.53 -24.07
CA PHE A 33 1.71 -4.35 -24.25
C PHE A 33 1.99 -4.12 -25.74
N ALA A 34 1.06 -3.45 -26.41
CA ALA A 34 1.16 -3.02 -27.80
C ALA A 34 0.92 -1.52 -27.91
N TRP A 35 1.61 -0.85 -28.85
CA TRP A 35 1.46 0.59 -29.08
C TRP A 35 0.02 1.00 -29.41
N ALA A 36 -0.73 0.13 -30.09
CA ALA A 36 -2.14 0.35 -30.39
C ALA A 36 -3.03 0.44 -29.13
N ASN A 37 -2.60 -0.16 -28.03
CA ASN A 37 -3.37 -0.25 -26.80
C ASN A 37 -3.09 0.89 -25.83
N VAL A 38 -2.03 1.68 -26.04
CA VAL A 38 -1.59 2.72 -25.10
C VAL A 38 -2.65 3.78 -24.85
N VAL A 39 -3.25 4.33 -25.92
CA VAL A 39 -4.29 5.37 -25.82
C VAL A 39 -5.60 4.84 -25.24
N PRO A 40 -6.21 3.75 -25.76
CA PRO A 40 -7.49 3.28 -25.24
C PRO A 40 -7.39 2.75 -23.80
N ILE A 41 -6.31 2.07 -23.43
CA ILE A 41 -6.12 1.58 -22.06
C ILE A 41 -5.75 2.72 -21.13
N GLY A 42 -4.91 3.66 -21.58
CA GLY A 42 -4.61 4.87 -20.82
C GLY A 42 -5.87 5.62 -20.43
N TRP A 43 -6.82 5.76 -21.36
CA TRP A 43 -8.12 6.38 -21.07
C TRP A 43 -8.96 5.54 -20.09
N GLN A 44 -9.02 4.22 -20.26
CA GLN A 44 -9.75 3.34 -19.33
C GLN A 44 -9.18 3.39 -17.91
N VAL A 45 -7.86 3.39 -17.75
CA VAL A 45 -7.20 3.53 -16.45
C VAL A 45 -7.47 4.91 -15.85
N ALA A 46 -7.35 5.98 -16.65
CA ALA A 46 -7.58 7.35 -16.19
C ALA A 46 -9.04 7.62 -15.80
N ALA A 47 -10.00 7.01 -16.50
CA ALA A 47 -11.43 7.13 -16.20
C ALA A 47 -11.91 6.16 -15.11
N ASN A 48 -11.06 5.25 -14.64
CA ASN A 48 -11.46 4.26 -13.63
C ASN A 48 -11.57 4.91 -12.25
N PRO A 49 -12.76 4.87 -11.60
CA PRO A 49 -12.98 5.55 -10.32
C PRO A 49 -12.12 4.99 -9.18
N PHE A 50 -11.77 3.70 -9.22
CA PHE A 50 -10.89 3.10 -8.20
C PHE A 50 -9.43 3.54 -8.38
N VAL A 51 -8.99 3.70 -9.64
CA VAL A 51 -7.66 4.25 -9.93
C VAL A 51 -7.58 5.70 -9.46
N LEU A 52 -8.57 6.53 -9.80
CA LEU A 52 -8.62 7.92 -9.38
C LEU A 52 -8.69 8.07 -7.85
N ALA A 53 -9.54 7.28 -7.18
CA ALA A 53 -9.63 7.26 -5.73
C ALA A 53 -8.32 6.78 -5.09
N GLY A 54 -7.69 5.75 -5.65
CA GLY A 54 -6.39 5.25 -5.20
C GLY A 54 -5.28 6.29 -5.35
N LEU A 55 -5.20 6.98 -6.49
CA LEU A 55 -4.25 8.08 -6.72
C LEU A 55 -4.48 9.24 -5.75
N PHE A 56 -5.73 9.65 -5.54
CA PHE A 56 -6.06 10.70 -4.59
C PHE A 56 -5.66 10.30 -3.16
N ALA A 57 -6.01 9.09 -2.72
CA ALA A 57 -5.61 8.56 -1.42
C ALA A 57 -4.08 8.47 -1.29
N TYR A 58 -3.37 8.17 -2.39
CA TYR A 58 -1.91 8.12 -2.42
C TYR A 58 -1.30 9.52 -2.23
N VAL A 59 -1.83 10.54 -2.90
CA VAL A 59 -1.40 11.94 -2.71
C VAL A 59 -1.61 12.38 -1.25
N VAL A 60 -2.76 12.07 -0.66
CA VAL A 60 -3.02 12.37 0.76
C VAL A 60 -2.06 11.59 1.67
N SER A 61 -1.82 10.31 1.38
CA SER A 61 -0.85 9.47 2.11
C SER A 61 0.55 10.10 2.10
N VAL A 62 1.02 10.55 0.95
CA VAL A 62 2.33 11.22 0.82
C VAL A 62 2.37 12.51 1.64
N ALA A 63 1.31 13.32 1.62
CA ALA A 63 1.25 14.54 2.44
C ALA A 63 1.37 14.22 3.94
N VAL A 64 0.64 13.22 4.43
CA VAL A 64 0.74 12.75 5.83
C VAL A 64 2.14 12.18 6.11
N TRP A 65 2.72 11.45 5.16
CA TRP A 65 4.05 10.88 5.31
C TRP A 65 5.15 11.95 5.40
N LEU A 66 5.07 13.02 4.61
CA LEU A 66 5.98 14.17 4.72
C LEU A 66 5.90 14.82 6.11
N LEU A 67 4.69 14.92 6.69
CA LEU A 67 4.54 15.40 8.07
C LEU A 67 5.21 14.46 9.08
N VAL A 68 5.07 13.16 8.92
CA VAL A 68 5.76 12.16 9.77
C VAL A 68 7.27 12.33 9.69
N LEU A 69 7.83 12.38 8.49
CA LEU A 69 9.27 12.54 8.27
C LEU A 69 9.81 13.88 8.77
N SER A 70 8.97 14.91 8.86
CA SER A 70 9.36 16.19 9.47
C SER A 70 9.47 16.15 11.00
N ARG A 71 8.97 15.10 11.66
CA ARG A 71 8.86 15.00 13.12
C ARG A 71 9.58 13.80 13.72
N VAL A 72 9.87 12.78 12.92
CA VAL A 72 10.40 11.49 13.37
C VAL A 72 11.50 11.04 12.44
N GLU A 73 12.52 10.41 13.01
CA GLU A 73 13.62 9.86 12.23
C GLU A 73 13.14 8.77 11.26
N VAL A 74 13.74 8.77 10.08
CA VAL A 74 13.47 7.82 9.00
C VAL A 74 13.64 6.37 9.48
N SER A 75 14.68 6.12 10.28
CA SER A 75 14.99 4.83 10.92
C SER A 75 13.86 4.28 11.79
N PHE A 76 13.08 5.15 12.43
CA PHE A 76 11.93 4.76 13.25
C PHE A 76 10.64 4.65 12.41
N ALA A 77 10.44 5.54 11.45
CA ALA A 77 9.24 5.57 10.62
C ALA A 77 9.15 4.38 9.64
N TYR A 78 10.25 4.00 9.00
CA TYR A 78 10.28 2.95 7.98
C TYR A 78 9.82 1.57 8.47
N PRO A 79 10.26 1.09 9.66
CA PRO A 79 9.75 -0.16 10.23
C PRO A 79 8.23 -0.18 10.35
N MET A 80 7.57 0.97 10.57
CA MET A 80 6.11 1.04 10.68
C MET A 80 5.38 0.83 9.34
N LEU A 81 6.05 1.02 8.20
CA LEU A 81 5.48 0.67 6.88
C LEU A 81 5.19 -0.83 6.75
N SER A 82 5.87 -1.67 7.54
CA SER A 82 5.62 -3.11 7.58
C SER A 82 4.18 -3.47 7.93
N VAL A 83 3.51 -2.64 8.74
CA VAL A 83 2.10 -2.80 9.08
C VAL A 83 1.24 -2.74 7.82
N GLY A 84 1.61 -1.88 6.86
CA GLY A 84 0.97 -1.79 5.55
C GLY A 84 1.08 -3.10 4.77
N TYR A 85 2.21 -3.82 4.85
CA TYR A 85 2.34 -5.14 4.20
C TYR A 85 1.41 -6.17 4.80
N ILE A 86 1.25 -6.19 6.12
CA ILE A 86 0.31 -7.09 6.81
C ILE A 86 -1.12 -6.78 6.36
N VAL A 87 -1.50 -5.50 6.39
CA VAL A 87 -2.83 -5.04 5.99
C VAL A 87 -3.09 -5.42 4.53
N ASN A 88 -2.15 -5.16 3.63
CA ASN A 88 -2.30 -5.50 2.20
C ASN A 88 -2.36 -7.02 1.97
N ALA A 89 -1.59 -7.83 2.69
CA ALA A 89 -1.64 -9.28 2.58
C ALA A 89 -2.99 -9.85 3.04
N VAL A 90 -3.49 -9.38 4.18
CA VAL A 90 -4.79 -9.80 4.73
C VAL A 90 -5.93 -9.31 3.83
N ALA A 91 -5.92 -8.04 3.45
CA ALA A 91 -6.91 -7.48 2.55
C ALA A 91 -6.85 -8.14 1.16
N GLY A 92 -5.67 -8.46 0.65
CA GLY A 92 -5.51 -9.17 -0.62
C GLY A 92 -6.11 -10.57 -0.61
N TYR A 93 -5.97 -11.29 0.51
CA TYR A 93 -6.64 -12.57 0.70
C TYR A 93 -8.16 -12.43 0.68
N TYR A 94 -8.72 -11.53 1.49
CA TYR A 94 -10.18 -11.41 1.59
C TYR A 94 -10.82 -10.75 0.36
N LEU A 95 -10.27 -9.66 -0.15
CA LEU A 95 -10.86 -8.84 -1.23
C LEU A 95 -10.54 -9.38 -2.63
N PHE A 96 -9.33 -9.93 -2.80
CA PHE A 96 -8.86 -10.36 -4.12
C PHE A 96 -8.73 -11.88 -4.25
N GLN A 97 -9.02 -12.63 -3.17
CA GLN A 97 -8.87 -14.10 -3.12
C GLN A 97 -7.44 -14.52 -3.50
N GLU A 98 -6.45 -13.67 -3.18
CA GLU A 98 -5.05 -14.00 -3.42
C GLU A 98 -4.64 -15.16 -2.53
N ASN A 99 -3.90 -16.12 -3.10
CA ASN A 99 -3.48 -17.30 -2.34
C ASN A 99 -2.40 -16.91 -1.33
N LEU A 100 -2.73 -16.93 -0.04
CA LEU A 100 -1.76 -16.75 1.04
C LEU A 100 -1.02 -18.07 1.27
N SER A 101 0.14 -18.22 0.63
CA SER A 101 0.99 -19.37 0.89
C SER A 101 1.53 -19.35 2.33
N LEU A 102 1.79 -20.54 2.89
CA LEU A 102 2.49 -20.68 4.17
C LEU A 102 3.80 -19.90 4.19
N THR A 103 4.53 -19.86 3.08
CA THR A 103 5.77 -19.07 2.92
C THR A 103 5.54 -17.57 3.08
N ARG A 104 4.43 -17.03 2.56
CA ARG A 104 4.09 -15.61 2.71
C ARG A 104 3.73 -15.28 4.16
N ILE A 105 3.00 -16.18 4.83
CA ILE A 105 2.64 -16.02 6.25
C ILE A 105 3.89 -16.06 7.13
N THR A 106 4.79 -17.03 6.92
CA THR A 106 6.06 -17.09 7.69
C THR A 106 6.94 -15.88 7.44
N GLY A 107 7.02 -15.41 6.19
CA GLY A 107 7.71 -14.15 5.86
C GLY A 107 7.14 -12.94 6.59
N ILE A 108 5.81 -12.82 6.67
CA ILE A 108 5.14 -11.75 7.43
C ILE A 108 5.50 -11.82 8.92
N LEU A 109 5.51 -13.02 9.53
CA LEU A 109 5.90 -13.18 10.93
C LEU A 109 7.36 -12.76 11.19
N ILE A 110 8.27 -13.06 10.26
CA ILE A 110 9.67 -12.63 10.34
C ILE A 110 9.78 -11.11 10.25
N ILE A 111 9.04 -10.47 9.34
CA ILE A 111 9.00 -9.00 9.23
C ILE A 111 8.50 -8.38 10.54
N ILE A 112 7.43 -8.92 11.13
CA ILE A 112 6.90 -8.43 12.42
C ILE A 112 7.97 -8.55 13.51
N ALA A 113 8.68 -9.68 13.59
CA ALA A 113 9.75 -9.87 14.56
C ALA A 113 10.90 -8.86 14.34
N GLY A 114 11.31 -8.63 13.10
CA GLY A 114 12.33 -7.64 12.75
C GLY A 114 11.92 -6.21 13.14
N VAL A 115 10.67 -5.85 12.90
CA VAL A 115 10.11 -4.53 13.26
C VAL A 115 10.09 -4.36 14.77
N TYR A 116 9.67 -5.38 15.52
CA TYR A 116 9.70 -5.36 16.98
C TYR A 116 11.12 -5.11 17.52
N LEU A 117 12.13 -5.78 16.95
CA LEU A 117 13.54 -5.57 17.34
C LEU A 117 14.01 -4.14 17.05
N VAL A 118 13.70 -3.59 15.87
CA VAL A 118 14.11 -2.22 15.50
C VAL A 118 13.39 -1.17 16.36
N THR A 119 12.13 -1.38 16.72
CA THR A 119 11.42 -0.44 17.62
C THR A 119 11.89 -0.51 19.08
N ARG A 120 12.68 -1.54 19.44
CA ARG A 120 13.22 -1.75 20.79
C ARG A 120 14.66 -1.27 20.96
N SER A 121 15.37 -0.98 19.88
CA SER A 121 16.73 -0.41 19.86
C SER A 121 16.70 1.11 19.94
#